data_AF-A0ABD6DZQ6-F1
#
_entry.id   AF-A0ABD6DZQ6-F1
#
_cell.length_a   1.000
_cell.length_b   1.000
_cell.length_c   1.000
_cell.angle_alpha   90.00
_cell.angle_beta   90.00
_cell.angle_gamma   90.00
#
_symmetry.space_group_name_H-M   'P 1'
#
loop_
_entity.id
_entity.type
_entity.pdbx_description
1 polymer ?
#
loop_
_entity_poly.entity_id
_entity_poly.type
_entity_poly.pdbx_seq_one_letter_code
_entity_poly.pdbx_strand_id
1 'polypeptide(L)'
;MEKILENVTIYFKNGERECYCAISFRKKGICTGFITNDTDNNLKFIEQGYIPLDQIDKITYSTEDDELKIFNLLENNREEK
;
A
#
# COMPACT_ATOMS: atom_id res chain seq x y z
N MET A 1 3.00 13.82 -4.52
CA MET A 1 2.68 12.62 -5.33
C MET A 1 2.27 11.53 -4.37
N GLU A 2 1.09 10.95 -4.55
CA GLU A 2 0.68 9.78 -3.77
C GLU A 2 1.56 8.60 -4.16
N LYS A 3 2.22 7.96 -3.19
CA LYS A 3 2.96 6.73 -3.43
C LYS A 3 1.94 5.59 -3.53
N ILE A 4 1.86 4.99 -4.72
CA ILE A 4 1.10 3.76 -4.96
C ILE A 4 2.12 2.61 -4.98
N LEU A 5 1.79 1.51 -4.30
CA LEU A 5 2.54 0.27 -4.34
C LEU A 5 1.65 -0.84 -4.89
N GLU A 6 2.23 -1.72 -5.69
CA GLU A 6 1.58 -2.89 -6.27
C GLU A 6 2.07 -4.17 -5.59
N ASN A 7 1.29 -5.26 -5.71
CA ASN A 7 1.62 -6.59 -5.17
C ASN A 7 2.01 -6.54 -3.69
N VAL A 8 1.12 -5.97 -2.88
CA VAL A 8 1.40 -5.69 -1.46
C VAL A 8 0.71 -6.72 -0.57
N THR A 9 1.46 -7.25 0.38
CA THR A 9 0.93 -8.03 1.50
C THR A 9 0.94 -7.18 2.77
N ILE A 10 -0.21 -7.09 3.43
CA ILE A 10 -0.38 -6.39 4.69
C ILE A 10 -0.54 -7.42 5.79
N TYR A 11 0.25 -7.25 6.85
CA TYR A 11 0.14 -8.01 8.09
C TYR A 11 -0.54 -7.12 9.11
N PHE A 12 -1.64 -7.61 9.64
CA PHE A 12 -2.44 -6.92 10.64
C PHE A 12 -1.99 -7.31 12.05
N LYS A 13 -2.20 -6.42 13.02
CA LYS A 13 -1.83 -6.66 14.42
C LYS A 13 -2.62 -7.79 15.08
N ASN A 14 -3.77 -8.16 14.52
CA ASN A 14 -4.56 -9.30 14.97
C ASN A 14 -3.98 -10.65 14.49
N GLY A 15 -2.89 -10.65 13.71
CA GLY A 15 -2.23 -11.84 13.17
C GLY A 15 -2.75 -12.26 11.80
N GLU A 16 -3.76 -11.59 11.25
CA GLU A 16 -4.23 -11.82 9.89
C GLU A 16 -3.25 -11.23 8.88
N ARG A 17 -3.25 -11.77 7.66
CA ARG A 17 -2.52 -11.21 6.53
C ARG A 17 -3.36 -11.26 5.28
N GLU A 18 -3.29 -10.21 4.48
CA GLU A 18 -4.02 -10.13 3.22
C GLU A 18 -3.15 -9.54 2.13
N CYS A 19 -3.37 -10.00 0.90
CA CYS A 19 -2.67 -9.56 -0.29
C CYS A 19 -3.58 -8.64 -1.11
N TYR A 20 -3.01 -7.55 -1.59
CA TYR A 20 -3.70 -6.50 -2.35
C TYR A 20 -2.95 -6.23 -3.65
N CYS A 21 -3.70 -6.07 -4.74
CA CYS A 21 -3.13 -5.74 -6.04
C CYS A 21 -2.42 -4.39 -6.01
N ALA A 22 -3.04 -3.38 -5.42
CA ALA A 22 -2.42 -2.08 -5.21
C ALA A 22 -2.91 -1.40 -3.93
N ILE A 23 -2.06 -0.58 -3.33
CA ILE A 23 -2.40 0.31 -2.22
C ILE A 23 -1.88 1.72 -2.47
N SER A 24 -2.58 2.72 -1.96
CA SER A 24 -2.12 4.11 -1.90
C SER A 24 -1.93 4.54 -0.45
N PHE A 25 -0.80 5.17 -0.14
CA PHE A 25 -0.52 5.67 1.21
C PHE A 25 -1.20 7.01 1.46
N ARG A 26 -1.96 7.08 2.56
CA ARG A 26 -2.56 8.30 3.10
C ARG A 26 -1.94 8.60 4.46
N LYS A 27 -2.11 9.85 4.93
CA LYS A 27 -1.52 10.31 6.21
C LYS A 27 -1.97 9.48 7.44
N LYS A 28 -3.16 8.86 7.38
CA LYS A 28 -3.75 8.12 8.52
C LYS A 28 -3.94 6.62 8.26
N GLY A 29 -3.65 6.14 7.05
CA GLY A 29 -4.00 4.79 6.63
C GLY A 29 -3.53 4.51 5.22
N ILE A 30 -4.01 3.41 4.68
CA ILE A 30 -3.76 3.01 3.30
C ILE A 30 -5.10 2.71 2.65
N CYS A 31 -5.25 3.19 1.42
CA CYS A 31 -6.38 2.85 0.57
C CYS A 31 -6.01 1.61 -0.22
N THR A 32 -6.85 0.58 -0.20
CA THR A 32 -6.67 -0.64 -0.98
C THR A 32 -7.45 -0.54 -2.28
N GLY A 33 -6.93 -1.14 -3.33
CA GLY A 33 -7.53 -1.01 -4.65
C GLY A 33 -6.80 -1.78 -5.73
N PHE A 34 -7.08 -1.39 -6.96
CA PHE A 34 -6.41 -1.91 -8.15
C PHE A 34 -6.13 -0.76 -9.11
N ILE A 35 -5.09 -0.93 -9.91
CA ILE A 35 -4.73 0.01 -10.96
C ILE A 35 -5.39 -0.48 -12.25
N THR A 36 -6.08 0.41 -12.95
CA THR A 36 -6.68 0.14 -14.24
C THR A 36 -6.28 1.22 -15.23
N ASN A 37 -6.21 0.86 -16.51
CA ASN A 37 -5.98 1.83 -17.57
C ASN A 37 -7.33 2.40 -17.99
N ASP A 38 -7.48 3.71 -17.95
CA ASP A 38 -8.60 4.36 -18.61
C ASP A 38 -8.43 4.27 -20.14
N THR A 39 -9.47 4.63 -20.87
CA THR A 39 -9.57 4.63 -22.34
C THR A 39 -8.43 5.41 -23.01
N ASP A 40 -7.86 6.38 -22.30
CA ASP A 40 -6.72 7.22 -22.72
C ASP A 40 -5.33 6.68 -22.30
N ASN A 41 -5.21 5.40 -21.89
CA ASN A 41 -3.99 4.80 -21.33
C ASN A 41 -3.45 5.49 -20.07
N ASN A 42 -4.30 6.22 -19.35
CA ASN A 42 -3.94 6.80 -18.06
C ASN A 42 -4.14 5.76 -16.95
N LEU A 43 -3.09 5.50 -16.16
CA LEU A 43 -3.17 4.65 -14.97
C LEU A 43 -4.05 5.34 -13.91
N LYS A 44 -5.14 4.69 -13.54
CA LYS A 44 -6.06 5.16 -12.50
C LYS A 44 -6.12 4.14 -11.37
N PHE A 45 -5.90 4.62 -10.15
CA PHE A 45 -6.14 3.83 -8.94
C PHE A 45 -7.64 3.87 -8.59
N ILE A 46 -8.27 2.70 -8.54
CA ILE A 46 -9.65 2.53 -8.09
C ILE A 46 -9.63 2.04 -6.66
N GLU A 47 -10.03 2.91 -5.73
CA GLU A 47 -10.17 2.58 -4.32
C GLU A 47 -11.33 1.61 -4.09
N GLN A 48 -11.08 0.53 -3.36
CA GLN A 48 -12.08 -0.44 -2.91
C GLN A 48 -12.27 -0.43 -1.39
N GLY A 49 -11.23 -0.03 -0.63
CA GLY A 49 -11.28 -0.06 0.81
C GLY A 49 -10.23 0.85 1.46
N TYR A 50 -10.34 0.97 2.77
CA TYR A 50 -9.46 1.77 3.59
C TYR A 50 -9.07 1.02 4.85
N ILE A 51 -7.77 0.96 5.13
CA ILE A 51 -7.21 0.33 6.32
C ILE A 51 -6.48 1.40 7.15
N PRO A 52 -6.91 1.64 8.39
CA PRO A 52 -6.20 2.53 9.32
C PRO A 52 -4.80 2.02 9.68
N LEU A 53 -3.84 2.93 9.84
CA LEU A 53 -2.46 2.55 10.24
C LEU A 53 -2.39 1.86 11.61
N ASP A 54 -3.33 2.14 12.52
CA ASP A 54 -3.31 1.53 13.85
C ASP A 54 -3.58 0.01 13.82
N GLN A 55 -4.19 -0.50 12.75
CA GLN A 55 -4.49 -1.92 12.57
C GLN A 55 -3.35 -2.69 11.90
N ILE A 56 -2.42 -1.96 11.27
CA ILE A 56 -1.34 -2.53 10.47
C ILE A 56 -0.11 -2.76 11.33
N ASP A 57 0.42 -3.95 11.28
CA ASP A 57 1.69 -4.31 11.91
C ASP A 57 2.86 -4.09 10.94
N LYS A 58 2.73 -4.63 9.72
CA LYS A 58 3.79 -4.62 8.71
C LYS A 58 3.21 -4.62 7.30
N ILE A 59 3.91 -3.97 6.39
CA ILE A 59 3.58 -3.97 4.96
C ILE A 59 4.79 -4.52 4.20
N THR A 60 4.57 -5.46 3.29
CA THR A 60 5.60 -5.96 2.38
C THR A 60 5.11 -5.88 0.95
N TYR A 61 5.99 -5.60 0.00
CA TYR A 61 5.63 -5.54 -1.41
C TYR A 61 6.73 -6.22 -2.23
N SER A 62 6.34 -6.84 -3.34
CA SER A 62 7.29 -7.43 -4.28
C SER A 62 7.68 -6.40 -5.33
N THR A 63 8.98 -6.29 -5.62
CA THR A 63 9.48 -5.50 -6.76
C THR A 63 9.62 -6.35 -8.02
N GLU A 64 9.86 -5.73 -9.17
CA GLU A 64 10.08 -6.43 -10.45
C GLU A 64 11.22 -7.46 -10.40
N ASP A 65 12.21 -7.27 -9.53
CA ASP A 65 13.29 -8.25 -9.25
C ASP A 65 12.86 -9.44 -8.36
N ASP A 66 11.56 -9.64 -8.12
CA ASP A 66 10.97 -10.66 -7.23
C ASP A 66 11.42 -10.56 -5.75
N GLU A 67 12.17 -9.51 -5.40
CA GLU A 67 12.58 -9.26 -4.03
C GLU A 67 11.42 -8.73 -3.18
N LEU A 68 11.13 -9.43 -2.08
CA LEU A 68 10.16 -8.99 -1.08
C LEU A 68 10.76 -7.87 -0.22
N LYS A 69 10.30 -6.64 -0.41
CA LYS A 69 10.72 -5.48 0.37
C LYS A 69 9.74 -5.19 1.50
N ILE A 70 10.28 -4.83 2.66
CA ILE A 70 9.48 -4.41 3.82
C ILE A 70 9.33 -2.89 3.74
N PHE A 71 8.09 -2.39 3.79
CA PHE A 71 7.83 -0.97 3.89
C PHE A 71 7.80 -0.56 5.37
N ASN A 72 8.80 0.21 5.80
CA ASN A 72 8.88 0.75 7.15
C ASN A 72 7.97 1.98 7.29
N LEU A 73 6.78 1.79 7.87
CA LEU A 73 5.84 2.86 8.22
C LEU A 73 6.45 3.91 9.18
N LEU A 74 7.42 3.51 10.01
CA LEU A 74 8.06 4.38 11.00
C LEU A 74 9.02 5.40 10.40
N GLU A 75 9.61 5.13 9.22
CA GLU A 75 10.59 6.03 8.61
C GLU A 75 9.93 7.21 7.86
N ASN A 76 8.72 7.02 7.33
CA ASN A 76 7.99 8.10 6.64
C ASN A 76 7.39 9.16 7.59
N ASN A 77 7.28 8.89 8.89
CA ASN A 77 6.82 9.89 9.87
C ASN A 77 7.94 10.84 10.33
N ARG A 78 9.19 10.66 9.87
CA ARG A 78 10.34 11.49 10.28
C ARG A 78 10.67 12.64 9.32
N GLU A 79 10.09 12.71 8.13
CA GLU A 79 10.39 13.77 7.16
C GLU A 79 9.54 15.06 7.32
N GLU A 80 8.64 15.14 8.30
CA GLU A 80 7.93 16.41 8.63
C GLU A 80 8.46 17.04 9.93
N LYS A 81 9.78 17.28 10.06
CA LYS A 81 10.33 18.07 11.17
C LYS A 81 11.22 19.22 10.71
#